data_AF-A0A7W1BH05-F1
#
_entry.id   AF-A0A7W1BH05-F1
#
_cell.length_a   1.000
_cell.length_b   1.000
_cell.length_c   1.000
_cell.angle_alpha   90.00
_cell.angle_beta   90.00
_cell.angle_gamma   90.00
#
_symmetry.space_group_name_H-M   'P 1'
#
loop_
_entity.id
_entity.type
_entity.pdbx_description
1 polymer ?
#
loop_
_entity_poly.entity_id
_entity_poly.type
_entity_poly.pdbx_seq_one_letter_code
_entity_poly.pdbx_strand_id
1 'polypeptide(L)' 'MSVSVLPSSPAALSKSRWEDIAPFFDELSERPIDADAIGGWLQSWSRLEELVTEAAAVAMIAYTIDTSDPDKEA' A
#
# COMPACT_ATOMS: atom_id res chain seq x y z
N MET A 1 -7.68 1.31 -16.04
CA MET A 1 -6.28 0.85 -16.22
C MET A 1 -6.09 -0.29 -15.24
N SER A 2 -5.55 -1.43 -15.66
CA SER A 2 -5.31 -2.59 -14.79
C SER A 2 -3.88 -2.53 -14.26
N VAL A 3 -3.71 -2.40 -12.96
CA VAL A 3 -2.45 -2.39 -12.23
C VAL A 3 -2.17 -3.81 -11.71
N SER A 4 -1.75 -4.70 -12.60
CA SER A 4 -1.60 -6.14 -12.28
C SER A 4 -0.32 -6.51 -11.49
N VAL A 5 0.39 -5.55 -10.89
CA VAL A 5 1.61 -5.83 -10.10
C VAL A 5 1.63 -4.95 -8.85
N LEU A 6 1.52 -5.59 -7.66
CA LEU A 6 1.69 -4.90 -6.37
C LEU A 6 3.10 -4.31 -6.25
N PRO A 7 3.29 -3.24 -5.43
CA PRO A 7 4.61 -2.71 -5.13
C PRO A 7 5.55 -3.81 -4.63
N SER A 8 6.81 -3.76 -5.07
CA SER A 8 7.80 -4.80 -4.73
C SER A 8 8.28 -4.72 -3.27
N SER A 9 8.14 -3.56 -2.62
CA SER A 9 8.53 -3.34 -1.23
C SER A 9 7.83 -2.10 -0.64
N PRO A 10 7.80 -1.94 0.70
CA PRO A 10 7.29 -0.73 1.35
C PRO A 10 8.05 0.53 0.93
N ALA A 11 9.36 0.42 0.69
CA ALA A 11 10.19 1.52 0.22
C ALA A 11 9.74 2.07 -1.15
N ALA A 12 9.12 1.23 -1.98
CA ALA A 12 8.54 1.67 -3.25
C ALA A 12 7.36 2.64 -3.06
N LEU A 13 6.75 2.66 -1.87
CA LEU A 13 5.66 3.55 -1.49
C LEU A 13 6.12 4.82 -0.75
N SER A 14 7.43 5.00 -0.54
CA SER A 14 7.98 6.10 0.28
C SER A 14 7.65 7.51 -0.20
N LYS A 15 7.26 7.67 -1.48
CA LYS A 15 6.85 8.94 -2.08
C LYS A 15 5.42 8.89 -2.62
N SER A 16 4.72 7.80 -2.38
CA SER A 16 3.35 7.60 -2.87
C SER A 16 2.39 8.39 -2.00
N ARG A 17 1.48 9.10 -2.65
CA ARG A 17 0.30 9.68 -2.00
C ARG A 17 -0.83 8.66 -2.04
N TRP A 18 -1.89 8.91 -1.28
CA TRP A 18 -3.06 8.01 -1.28
C TRP A 18 -3.61 7.77 -2.69
N GLU A 19 -3.61 8.79 -3.55
CA GLU A 19 -4.04 8.70 -4.96
C GLU A 19 -3.20 7.73 -5.82
N ASP A 20 -1.96 7.44 -5.42
CA ASP A 20 -1.12 6.43 -6.06
C ASP A 20 -1.41 5.01 -5.54
N ILE A 21 -1.94 4.89 -4.32
CA ILE A 21 -2.16 3.62 -3.60
C ILE A 21 -3.60 3.11 -3.78
N ALA A 22 -4.59 4.00 -3.74
CA ALA A 22 -6.01 3.67 -3.86
C ALA A 22 -6.34 2.79 -5.10
N PRO A 23 -5.75 3.02 -6.29
CA PRO A 23 -6.05 2.20 -7.46
C PRO A 23 -5.75 0.70 -7.28
N PHE A 24 -4.77 0.33 -6.43
CA PHE A 24 -4.48 -1.08 -6.15
C PHE A 24 -5.58 -1.73 -5.32
N PHE A 25 -6.14 -1.01 -4.34
CA PHE A 25 -7.27 -1.48 -3.54
C PHE A 25 -8.55 -1.54 -4.36
N ASP A 26 -8.80 -0.53 -5.20
CA ASP A 26 -9.95 -0.49 -6.09
C ASP A 26 -9.93 -1.69 -7.02
N GLU A 27 -8.80 -1.97 -7.68
CA GLU A 27 -8.68 -3.15 -8.55
C GLU A 27 -8.95 -4.45 -7.78
N LEU A 28 -8.35 -4.63 -6.59
CA LEU A 28 -8.57 -5.83 -5.80
C LEU A 28 -10.04 -5.96 -5.39
N SER A 29 -10.71 -4.86 -5.06
CA SER A 29 -12.13 -4.86 -4.68
C SER A 29 -13.07 -5.22 -5.83
N GLU A 30 -12.69 -4.89 -7.07
CA GLU A 30 -13.47 -5.16 -8.28
C GLU A 30 -13.26 -6.58 -8.83
N ARG A 31 -12.24 -7.31 -8.34
CA ARG A 31 -11.97 -8.68 -8.80
C ARG A 31 -13.13 -9.61 -8.42
N PRO A 32 -13.67 -10.39 -9.37
CA PRO A 32 -14.64 -11.42 -9.04
C PRO A 32 -14.00 -12.49 -8.16
N ILE A 33 -14.69 -12.87 -7.09
CA ILE A 33 -14.22 -13.85 -6.11
C ILE A 33 -15.16 -15.05 -6.15
N ASP A 34 -14.57 -16.24 -6.30
CA ASP A 34 -15.21 -17.53 -6.11
C ASP A 34 -14.42 -18.38 -5.10
N ALA A 35 -14.86 -19.62 -4.88
CA ALA A 35 -14.25 -20.52 -3.91
C ALA A 35 -12.79 -20.86 -4.22
N ASP A 36 -12.37 -20.81 -5.49
CA ASP A 36 -11.00 -21.12 -5.90
C ASP A 36 -10.11 -19.86 -5.88
N ALA A 37 -10.69 -18.68 -6.12
CA ALA A 37 -9.98 -17.41 -6.17
C ALA A 37 -9.81 -16.71 -4.81
N ILE A 38 -10.64 -17.03 -3.81
CA ILE A 38 -10.64 -16.34 -2.49
C ILE A 38 -9.27 -16.37 -1.80
N GLY A 39 -8.54 -17.48 -1.90
CA GLY A 39 -7.22 -17.62 -1.26
C GLY A 39 -6.19 -16.66 -1.86
N GLY A 40 -6.12 -16.60 -3.20
CA GLY A 40 -5.22 -15.68 -3.91
C GLY A 40 -5.63 -14.21 -3.74
N TRP A 41 -6.93 -13.95 -3.66
CA TRP A 41 -7.46 -12.63 -3.37
C TRP A 41 -7.06 -12.14 -1.98
N LEU A 42 -7.29 -12.96 -0.94
CA LEU A 42 -6.89 -12.65 0.44
C LEU A 42 -5.37 -12.42 0.55
N GLN A 43 -4.57 -13.27 -0.10
CA GLN A 43 -3.13 -13.09 -0.12
C GLN A 43 -2.72 -11.75 -0.75
N SER A 44 -3.35 -11.36 -1.86
CA SER A 44 -3.07 -10.09 -2.53
C SER A 44 -3.49 -8.90 -1.66
N TRP A 45 -4.66 -9.00 -1.02
CA TRP A 45 -5.17 -7.97 -0.12
C TRP A 45 -4.26 -7.77 1.10
N SER A 46 -3.96 -8.86 1.82
CA SER A 46 -3.06 -8.82 2.98
C SER A 46 -1.67 -8.32 2.61
N ARG A 47 -1.15 -8.70 1.43
CA ARG A 47 0.15 -8.20 0.97
C ARG A 47 0.14 -6.70 0.73
N LEU A 48 -0.90 -6.16 0.11
CA LEU A 48 -1.02 -4.72 -0.11
C LEU A 48 -1.15 -3.97 1.22
N GLU A 49 -1.95 -4.46 2.16
CA GLU A 49 -2.09 -3.88 3.50
C GLU A 49 -0.75 -3.86 4.27
N GLU A 50 0.00 -4.96 4.24
CA GLU A 50 1.31 -5.09 4.86
C GLU A 50 2.28 -4.02 4.32
N LEU A 51 2.36 -3.88 2.99
CA LEU A 51 3.23 -2.92 2.33
C LEU A 51 2.90 -1.47 2.72
N VAL A 52 1.62 -1.12 2.74
CA VAL A 52 1.14 0.22 3.09
C VAL A 52 1.40 0.51 4.57
N THR A 53 1.10 -0.45 5.45
CA THR A 53 1.28 -0.30 6.89
C THR A 53 2.75 -0.14 7.25
N GLU A 54 3.64 -0.94 6.66
CA GLU A 54 5.07 -0.84 6.90
C GLU A 54 5.64 0.48 6.36
N ALA A 55 5.22 0.92 5.17
CA ALA A 55 5.63 2.21 4.62
C ALA A 55 5.20 3.38 5.53
N ALA A 56 3.95 3.34 6.02
CA ALA A 56 3.44 4.33 6.96
C ALA A 56 4.21 4.32 8.29
N ALA A 57 4.54 3.14 8.83
CA ALA A 57 5.33 3.01 10.04
C ALA A 57 6.74 3.61 9.88
N VAL A 58 7.40 3.36 8.74
CA VAL A 58 8.71 3.95 8.42
C VAL A 58 8.63 5.46 8.29
N ALA A 59 7.61 6.00 7.62
CA ALA A 59 7.39 7.45 7.52
C ALA A 59 7.16 8.08 8.90
N MET A 60 6.34 7.45 9.75
CA MET A 60 6.09 7.88 11.12
C MET A 60 7.39 7.90 11.96
N ILE A 61 8.23 6.87 11.85
CA ILE A 61 9.54 6.82 12.52
C ILE A 61 10.42 7.99 12.04
N ALA A 62 10.49 8.24 10.73
CA ALA A 62 11.28 9.33 10.17
C ALA A 62 10.79 10.71 10.65
N TYR A 63 9.47 10.90 10.73
CA TYR A 63 8.83 12.10 11.27
C TYR A 63 9.12 12.28 12.76
N THR A 64 8.98 11.23 13.57
CA THR A 64 9.21 11.34 15.02
C THR A 64 10.66 11.57 15.43
N ILE A 65 11.62 11.27 14.55
CA ILE A 65 13.03 11.64 14.73
C ILE A 65 13.24 13.15 14.60
N ASP A 66 12.49 13.83 13.73
CA ASP A 66 12.56 15.27 13.53
C ASP A 66 11.19 15.79 13.12
N THR A 67 10.39 16.12 14.14
CA THR A 67 9.02 16.61 13.97
C THR A 67 8.96 18.07 13.54
N SER A 68 10.11 18.72 13.31
CA SER A 68 10.19 20.10 12.81
C SER A 68 10.36 20.18 11.29
N ASP A 69 10.54 19.02 10.63
CA ASP A 69 10.73 18.89 9.20
C ASP A 69 9.37 18.86 8.45
N PRO A 70 9.01 19.92 7.71
CA PRO A 70 7.73 19.98 6.99
C PRO A 70 7.60 18.94 5.89
N ASP A 71 8.72 18.47 5.33
CA ASP A 71 8.72 17.48 4.26
C ASP A 71 8.28 16.09 4.77
N LYS A 72 8.17 15.90 6.09
CA LYS A 72 7.74 14.66 6.74
C LYS A 72 6.29 14.70 7.26
N GLU A 73 5.59 15.83 7.07
CA GLU A 73 4.17 15.97 7.44
C GLU A 73 3.21 15.50 6.32
N ALA A 74 3.72 15.24 5.12
CA ALA A 74 2.96 15.05 3.89
C ALA A 74 2.71 13.58 3.51
#